data_AF-A0A2V6VL96-F1
#
_entry.id   AF-A0A2V6VL96-F1
#
_cell.length_a   1.000
_cell.length_b   1.000
_cell.length_c   1.000
_cell.angle_alpha   90.00
_cell.angle_beta   90.00
_cell.angle_gamma   90.00
#
_symmetry.space_group_name_H-M   'P 1'
#
loop_
_entity.id
_entity.type
_entity.pdbx_description
1 polymer ?
#
loop_
_entity_poly.entity_id
_entity_poly.type
_entity_poly.pdbx_seq_one_letter_code
_entity_poly.pdbx_strand_id
1 'polypeptide(L)' 'MRGRARLVVVALLMATGLAAGAAGAQSLRIGAPAPEVTGERWINSGPLSTPGLRGRVVLVEFWTYG' A
#
# COMPACT_ATOMS: atom_id res chain seq x y z
N MET A 1 12.74 -42.92 -3.76
CA MET A 1 12.09 -41.90 -4.62
C MET A 1 11.17 -40.94 -3.86
N ARG A 2 10.39 -41.40 -2.86
CA ARG A 2 9.45 -40.57 -2.07
C ARG A 2 10.08 -39.44 -1.24
N GLY A 3 11.34 -39.59 -0.77
CA GLY A 3 12.04 -38.55 0.00
C GLY A 3 12.51 -37.35 -0.82
N ARG A 4 12.92 -37.58 -2.07
CA ARG A 4 13.36 -36.51 -3.00
C ARG A 4 12.19 -35.62 -3.42
N ALA A 5 11.01 -36.22 -3.65
CA ALA A 5 9.79 -35.48 -3.97
C ALA A 5 9.33 -34.56 -2.81
N ARG A 6 9.44 -35.02 -1.55
CA ARG A 6 9.13 -34.19 -0.37
C ARG A 6 10.06 -33.00 -0.22
N LEU A 7 11.36 -33.19 -0.47
CA LEU A 7 12.35 -32.10 -0.44
C LEU A 7 12.08 -31.04 -1.52
N VAL A 8 11.69 -31.46 -2.72
CA VAL A 8 11.33 -30.53 -3.81
C VAL A 8 10.08 -29.73 -3.46
N VAL A 9 9.05 -30.36 -2.89
CA VAL A 9 7.81 -29.67 -2.49
C VAL A 9 8.06 -28.67 -1.37
N VAL A 10 8.86 -29.03 -0.36
CA VAL A 10 9.23 -28.10 0.72
C VAL A 10 10.05 -26.92 0.18
N ALA A 11 11.01 -27.17 -0.71
CA ALA A 11 11.78 -26.10 -1.34
C ALA A 11 10.90 -25.15 -2.18
N LEU A 12 9.92 -25.68 -2.90
CA LEU A 12 8.99 -24.88 -3.70
C LEU A 12 8.08 -24.00 -2.83
N LEU A 13 7.56 -24.55 -1.72
CA LEU A 13 6.71 -23.83 -0.77
C LEU A 13 7.47 -22.71 -0.05
N MET A 14 8.74 -22.94 0.31
CA MET A 14 9.60 -21.92 0.91
C MET A 14 9.94 -20.80 -0.08
N ALA A 15 10.15 -21.12 -1.36
CA ALA A 15 10.42 -20.12 -2.39
C ALA A 15 9.21 -19.20 -2.65
N THR A 16 7.98 -19.73 -2.57
CA THR A 16 6.76 -18.90 -2.69
C THR A 16 6.49 -18.05 -1.45
N GLY A 17 6.90 -18.48 -0.26
CA GLY A 17 6.73 -17.73 0.98
C GLY A 17 7.60 -16.46 1.07
N LEU A 18 8.82 -16.50 0.49
CA LEU A 18 9.73 -15.34 0.50
C LEU A 18 9.32 -14.21 -0.46
N ALA A 19 8.54 -14.51 -1.50
CA ALA A 19 8.13 -13.50 -2.49
C ALA A 19 6.96 -12.62 -2.01
N ALA A 20 6.20 -13.05 -0.99
CA ALA A 20 5.02 -12.34 -0.49
C ALA A 20 5.31 -11.32 0.63
N GLY A 21 6.57 -11.17 1.05
CA GLY A 21 6.92 -10.55 2.33
C GLY A 21 7.63 -9.21 2.29
N ALA A 22 7.77 -8.55 1.13
CA ALA A 22 8.25 -7.18 1.08
C ALA A 22 7.09 -6.26 0.69
N ALA A 23 6.30 -5.84 1.68
CA ALA A 23 5.59 -4.57 1.57
C ALA A 23 6.67 -3.50 1.41
N GLY A 24 7.09 -3.25 0.16
CA GLY A 24 8.11 -2.27 -0.14
C GLY A 24 7.63 -0.95 0.41
N ALA A 25 8.35 -0.40 1.38
CA ALA A 25 8.11 0.95 1.84
C ALA A 25 8.08 1.84 0.59
N GLN A 26 6.91 2.40 0.27
CA GLN A 26 6.79 3.29 -0.88
C GLN A 26 7.68 4.50 -0.59
N SER A 27 8.84 4.53 -1.23
CA SER A 27 9.74 5.68 -1.19
C SER A 27 8.94 6.93 -1.52
N LEU A 28 9.11 8.00 -0.72
CA LEU A 28 8.56 9.31 -1.03
C LEU A 28 8.89 9.69 -2.48
N ARG A 29 7.86 9.77 -3.33
CA ARG A 29 8.01 10.11 -4.74
C ARG A 29 7.93 11.63 -4.89
N ILE A 30 9.04 12.32 -4.63
CA ILE A 30 9.11 13.77 -4.78
C ILE A 30 8.82 14.15 -6.24
N GLY A 31 7.93 15.14 -6.43
CA GLY A 31 7.53 15.62 -7.76
C GLY A 31 6.46 14.77 -8.46
N ALA A 32 6.11 13.59 -7.92
CA ALA A 32 4.96 12.85 -8.42
C ALA A 32 3.66 13.54 -7.97
N PRO A 33 2.65 13.63 -8.85
CA PRO A 33 1.32 14.08 -8.45
C PRO A 33 0.76 13.20 -7.32
N ALA A 34 0.14 13.83 -6.33
CA ALA A 34 -0.60 13.10 -5.31
C ALA A 34 -1.79 12.36 -5.96
N PRO A 35 -2.05 11.09 -5.60
CA PRO A 35 -3.26 10.39 -6.00
C PRO A 35 -4.53 11.12 -5.53
N GLU A 36 -5.67 10.79 -6.13
CA GLU A 36 -6.95 11.30 -5.66
C GLU A 36 -7.37 10.57 -4.38
N VAL A 37 -7.84 11.33 -3.38
CA VAL A 37 -8.42 10.77 -2.16
C VAL A 37 -9.92 10.69 -2.32
N THR A 38 -10.43 9.48 -2.54
CA THR A 38 -11.87 9.23 -2.67
C THR A 38 -12.46 8.69 -1.38
N GLY A 39 -13.69 9.07 -1.06
CA GLY A 39 -14.44 8.54 0.06
C GLY A 39 -15.89 9.02 0.01
N GLU A 40 -16.81 8.18 0.44
CA GLU A 40 -18.25 8.48 0.38
C GLU A 40 -18.69 9.51 1.42
N ARG A 41 -18.00 9.55 2.57
CA ARG A 41 -18.40 10.39 3.71
C ARG A 41 -17.26 11.29 4.17
N TRP A 42 -17.52 12.59 4.10
CA TRP A 42 -16.65 13.64 4.62
C TRP A 42 -17.18 14.14 5.96
N ILE A 43 -16.26 14.45 6.86
CA ILE A 43 -16.56 15.11 8.14
C ILE A 43 -15.89 16.48 8.16
N ASN A 44 -16.51 17.45 8.84
CA ASN A 44 -16.04 18.84 8.97
C ASN A 44 -15.93 19.64 7.65
N SER A 45 -16.33 19.08 6.51
CA SER A 45 -16.32 19.74 5.21
C SER A 45 -17.21 18.99 4.20
N GLY A 46 -17.45 19.60 3.04
CA GLY A 46 -17.88 18.87 1.85
C GLY A 46 -16.72 18.09 1.22
N PRO A 47 -16.96 17.37 0.11
CA PRO A 47 -15.90 16.63 -0.57
C PRO A 47 -14.72 17.51 -1.00
N LEU A 48 -13.50 17.05 -0.73
CA LEU A 48 -12.28 17.69 -1.21
C LEU A 48 -11.72 16.94 -2.43
N SER A 49 -10.97 17.65 -3.26
CA SER A 49 -10.24 17.05 -4.38
C SER A 49 -8.79 17.54 -4.42
N THR A 50 -7.88 16.69 -4.88
CA THR A 50 -6.46 17.06 -4.99
C THR A 50 -6.24 18.29 -5.87
N PRO A 51 -6.91 18.47 -7.03
CA PRO A 51 -6.83 19.70 -7.82
C PRO A 51 -7.35 20.95 -7.08
N GLY A 52 -8.44 20.82 -6.31
CA GLY A 52 -9.04 21.93 -5.56
C GLY A 52 -8.18 22.43 -4.39
N LEU A 53 -7.18 21.64 -3.97
CA LEU A 53 -6.27 21.95 -2.88
C LEU A 53 -4.91 22.49 -3.35
N ARG A 54 -4.70 22.68 -4.66
CA ARG A 54 -3.43 23.23 -5.19
C ARG A 54 -3.12 24.60 -4.60
N GLY A 55 -1.82 24.87 -4.41
CA GLY A 55 -1.32 26.09 -3.75
C GLY A 55 -1.29 26.00 -2.22
N ARG A 56 -1.68 24.85 -1.64
CA ARG A 56 -1.59 24.57 -0.20
C ARG A 56 -0.63 23.42 0.06
N VAL A 57 0.00 23.43 1.23
CA VAL A 57 0.65 22.23 1.77
C VAL A 57 -0.44 21.39 2.43
N VAL A 58 -0.58 20.14 1.99
CA VAL A 58 -1.64 19.21 2.43
C VAL A 58 -1.00 17.98 3.05
N LEU A 59 -1.46 17.59 4.24
CA LEU A 59 -1.10 16.35 4.91
C LEU A 59 -2.24 15.34 4.77
N VAL A 60 -1.92 14.12 4.35
CA VAL A 60 -2.84 12.98 4.36
C VAL A 60 -2.38 12.02 5.44
N GLU A 61 -3.23 11.81 6.44
CA GLU A 61 -2.97 10.91 7.56
C GLU A 61 -4.01 9.77 7.56
N PHE A 62 -3.53 8.53 7.54
CA PHE A 62 -4.37 7.35 7.68
C PHE A 62 -4.43 6.94 9.15
N TRP A 63 -5.62 6.86 9.73
CA TRP A 63 -5.84 6.56 11.14
C TRP A 63 -7.09 5.69 11.34
N THR A 64 -7.21 5.09 12.52
CA THR A 64 -8.41 4.38 12.98
C THR A 64 -8.71 4.76 14.43
N TYR A 65 -9.94 4.54 14.87
CA TYR A 65 -10.23 4.45 16.31
C TYR A 65 -9.47 3.24 16.85
N GLY A 66 -8.63 3.45 17.87
CA GLY A 66 -7.68 2.45 18.39
C GLY A 66 -8.31 1.17 18.92
#